data_AF-A0A2N3ARZ2-F1
#
_entry.id   AF-A0A2N3ARZ2-F1
#
_cell.length_a   1.000
_cell.length_b   1.000
_cell.length_c   1.000
_cell.angle_alpha   90.00
_cell.angle_beta   90.00
_cell.angle_gamma   90.00
#
_symmetry.space_group_name_H-M   'P 1'
#
loop_
_entity.id
_entity.type
_entity.pdbx_description
1 polymer ?
#
loop_
_entity_poly.entity_id
_entity_poly.type
_entity_poly.pdbx_seq_one_letter_code
_entity_poly.pdbx_strand_id
1 'polypeptide(L)'
;MSRKKLKIYQTDPGNLISNLRGEIGEIITSWVLYKDLILIIHRIKSSDPLESIKDPSLNRLFTLTDKLTDDIVARLSELAEKKIGRLNFHFASEKLNQLSKETDEFVKYIKKNNFKEKRDKDISHKELPEQWSDHRYLYIKTKIILKGIAIALCLIKKFDNLHLGPSAKFLWYEMRKRRYEPMSPPKVGYLLLPYLRLSNEIRKKVALTEIKMGLSKWDDLPTEINGKKAYVKANKKWGVFLLGNTLYVTSEYPLIKLKSIEIQEKGNLTNCCS
;
A
#
# COMPACT_ATOMS: atom_id res chain seq x y z
N MET A 1 19.23 18.65 21.39
CA MET A 1 18.34 18.39 20.23
C MET A 1 16.88 18.41 20.71
N SER A 2 15.93 19.06 20.03
CA SER A 2 14.53 19.07 20.51
C SER A 2 13.91 17.66 20.49
N ARG A 3 12.99 17.35 21.43
CA ARG A 3 12.34 16.02 21.52
C ARG A 3 11.71 15.57 20.19
N LYS A 4 11.16 16.51 19.39
CA LYS A 4 10.64 16.24 18.04
C LYS A 4 11.74 15.81 17.05
N LYS A 5 12.86 16.54 17.01
CA LYS A 5 14.01 16.20 16.15
C LYS A 5 14.59 14.84 16.49
N LEU A 6 14.69 14.52 17.79
CA LEU A 6 15.15 13.21 18.25
C LEU A 6 14.21 12.07 17.79
N LYS A 7 12.89 12.26 17.93
CA LYS A 7 11.89 11.27 17.51
C LYS A 7 11.90 11.03 15.99
N ILE A 8 12.07 12.09 15.19
CA ILE A 8 12.28 11.98 13.74
C ILE A 8 13.54 11.17 13.45
N TYR A 9 14.65 11.48 14.11
CA TYR A 9 15.91 10.78 13.89
C TYR A 9 15.82 9.28 14.23
N GLN A 10 15.28 8.94 15.40
CA GLN A 10 15.25 7.56 15.92
C GLN A 10 14.22 6.64 15.24
N THR A 11 13.15 7.19 14.64
CA THR A 11 12.09 6.33 14.06
C THR A 11 12.59 5.67 12.79
N ASP A 12 12.50 4.35 12.70
CA ASP A 12 12.84 3.61 11.48
C ASP A 12 11.86 3.95 10.32
N PRO A 13 12.35 4.39 9.15
CA PRO A 13 11.50 4.66 7.99
C PRO A 13 10.68 3.45 7.54
N GLY A 14 11.26 2.26 7.58
CA GLY A 14 10.60 1.03 7.16
C GLY A 14 9.38 0.72 8.03
N ASN A 15 9.54 0.83 9.35
CA ASN A 15 8.46 0.69 10.31
C ASN A 15 7.34 1.72 10.09
N LEU A 16 7.70 3.00 9.91
CA LEU A 16 6.73 4.08 9.70
C LEU A 16 5.92 3.88 8.41
N ILE A 17 6.60 3.64 7.29
CA ILE A 17 5.97 3.50 5.97
C ILE A 17 5.16 2.20 5.90
N SER A 18 5.66 1.11 6.48
CA SER A 18 4.92 -0.15 6.55
C SER A 18 3.61 0.03 7.31
N ASN A 19 3.62 0.69 8.47
CA ASN A 19 2.40 0.93 9.23
C ASN A 19 1.44 1.87 8.48
N LEU A 20 1.94 2.89 7.76
CA LEU A 20 1.09 3.74 6.92
C LEU A 20 0.40 2.94 5.82
N ARG A 21 1.11 2.00 5.17
CA ARG A 21 0.48 1.07 4.23
C ARG A 21 -0.61 0.23 4.89
N GLY A 22 -0.36 -0.26 6.11
CA GLY A 22 -1.33 -0.97 6.92
C GLY A 22 -2.64 -0.20 7.08
N GLU A 23 -2.57 1.08 7.45
CA GLU A 23 -3.76 1.95 7.59
C GLU A 23 -4.46 2.21 6.26
N ILE A 24 -3.70 2.40 5.17
CA ILE A 24 -4.28 2.50 3.82
C ILE A 24 -4.97 1.18 3.43
N GLY A 25 -4.42 0.04 3.85
CA GLY A 25 -4.99 -1.27 3.65
C GLY A 25 -6.36 -1.42 4.31
N GLU A 26 -6.49 -0.99 5.57
CA GLU A 26 -7.76 -0.95 6.29
C GLU A 26 -8.77 -0.04 5.56
N ILE A 27 -8.35 1.16 5.13
CA ILE A 27 -9.21 2.07 4.35
C ILE A 27 -9.70 1.43 3.05
N ILE A 28 -8.82 0.74 2.31
CA ILE A 28 -9.19 0.05 1.06
C ILE A 28 -10.20 -1.05 1.35
N THR A 29 -9.98 -1.88 2.36
CA THR A 29 -10.89 -2.96 2.71
C THR A 29 -12.24 -2.45 3.19
N SER A 30 -12.26 -1.46 4.09
CA SER A 30 -13.50 -0.81 4.53
C SER A 30 -14.28 -0.23 3.34
N TRP A 31 -13.57 0.34 2.35
CA TRP A 31 -14.21 0.84 1.12
C TRP A 31 -14.79 -0.27 0.25
N VAL A 32 -14.07 -1.38 0.06
CA VAL A 32 -14.56 -2.53 -0.72
C VAL A 32 -15.81 -3.10 -0.07
N LEU A 33 -15.77 -3.37 1.24
CA LEU A 33 -16.92 -3.85 2.00
C LEU A 33 -18.11 -2.89 1.92
N TYR A 34 -17.86 -1.58 2.05
CA TYR A 34 -18.90 -0.57 1.91
C TYR A 34 -19.57 -0.65 0.53
N LYS A 35 -18.79 -0.79 -0.55
CA LYS A 35 -19.33 -0.88 -1.91
C LYS A 35 -20.14 -2.16 -2.13
N ASP A 36 -19.69 -3.28 -1.59
CA ASP A 36 -20.42 -4.56 -1.68
C ASP A 36 -21.76 -4.48 -0.94
N LEU A 37 -21.77 -3.93 0.28
CA LEU A 37 -23.01 -3.73 1.05
C LEU A 37 -23.96 -2.76 0.37
N ILE A 38 -23.45 -1.66 -0.20
CA ILE A 38 -24.27 -0.72 -0.97
C ILE A 38 -24.92 -1.43 -2.17
N LEU A 39 -24.21 -2.30 -2.88
CA LEU A 39 -24.79 -3.07 -3.98
C LEU A 39 -25.89 -4.02 -3.50
N ILE A 40 -25.71 -4.67 -2.34
CA ILE A 40 -26.73 -5.53 -1.73
C ILE A 40 -27.97 -4.71 -1.34
N ILE A 41 -27.79 -3.57 -0.69
CA ILE A 41 -28.88 -2.64 -0.33
C ILE A 41 -29.68 -2.26 -1.58
N HIS A 42 -29.02 -1.89 -2.68
CA HIS A 42 -29.71 -1.52 -3.92
C HIS A 42 -30.51 -2.67 -4.56
N ARG A 43 -30.13 -3.93 -4.30
CA ARG A 43 -30.84 -5.11 -4.81
C ARG A 43 -32.07 -5.49 -3.98
N ILE A 44 -32.02 -5.24 -2.68
CA ILE A 44 -33.06 -5.67 -1.73
C ILE A 44 -34.07 -4.54 -1.43
N LYS A 45 -33.67 -3.29 -1.63
CA LYS A 45 -34.52 -2.13 -1.36
C LYS A 45 -35.82 -2.18 -2.17
N SER A 46 -36.96 -2.11 -1.49
CA SER A 46 -38.29 -2.00 -2.10
C SER A 46 -38.44 -0.66 -2.82
N SER A 47 -39.31 -0.62 -3.84
CA SER A 47 -39.73 0.63 -4.47
C SER A 47 -40.51 1.52 -3.49
N ASP A 48 -41.12 0.95 -2.46
CA ASP A 48 -41.72 1.71 -1.35
C ASP A 48 -40.67 1.99 -0.24
N PRO A 49 -40.34 3.27 0.04
CA PRO A 49 -39.47 3.64 1.14
C PRO A 49 -39.97 3.20 2.52
N LEU A 50 -41.28 3.13 2.74
CA LEU A 50 -41.85 2.78 4.05
C LEU A 50 -41.69 1.30 4.37
N GLU A 51 -41.80 0.42 3.37
CA GLU A 51 -41.48 -1.00 3.51
C GLU A 51 -40.00 -1.22 3.80
N SER A 52 -39.13 -0.48 3.11
CA SER A 52 -37.68 -0.54 3.30
C SER A 52 -37.25 -0.19 4.73
N ILE A 53 -37.92 0.77 5.38
CA ILE A 53 -37.61 1.18 6.77
C ILE A 53 -38.01 0.09 7.78
N LYS A 54 -39.03 -0.71 7.47
CA LYS A 54 -39.52 -1.77 8.37
C LYS A 54 -38.70 -3.05 8.28
N ASP A 55 -37.86 -3.22 7.25
CA ASP A 55 -37.01 -4.40 7.07
C ASP A 55 -35.78 -4.35 8.01
N PRO A 56 -35.71 -5.24 9.03
CA PRO A 56 -34.57 -5.29 9.96
C PRO A 56 -33.25 -5.63 9.26
N SER A 57 -33.29 -6.41 8.18
CA SER A 57 -32.10 -6.80 7.41
C SER A 57 -31.53 -5.60 6.68
N LEU A 58 -32.40 -4.79 6.05
CA LEU A 58 -31.98 -3.57 5.37
C LEU A 58 -31.43 -2.52 6.35
N ASN A 59 -32.07 -2.35 7.50
CA ASN A 59 -31.59 -1.47 8.57
C ASN A 59 -30.21 -1.88 9.10
N ARG A 60 -29.96 -3.19 9.24
CA ARG A 60 -28.64 -3.71 9.61
C ARG A 60 -27.60 -3.34 8.55
N LEU A 61 -27.91 -3.48 7.26
CA LEU A 61 -27.00 -3.12 6.18
C LEU A 61 -26.69 -1.62 6.17
N PHE A 62 -27.70 -0.75 6.33
CA PHE A 62 -27.49 0.70 6.44
C PHE A 62 -26.56 1.05 7.61
N THR A 63 -26.82 0.46 8.78
CA THR A 63 -25.98 0.66 9.97
C THR A 63 -24.52 0.25 9.71
N LEU A 64 -24.30 -0.90 9.06
CA LEU A 64 -22.95 -1.34 8.70
C LEU A 64 -22.28 -0.39 7.71
N THR A 65 -23.01 0.12 6.71
CA THR A 65 -22.45 1.08 5.75
C THR A 65 -22.08 2.41 6.39
N ASP A 66 -22.84 2.86 7.39
CA ASP A 66 -22.52 4.07 8.15
C ASP A 66 -21.27 3.85 9.01
N LYS A 67 -21.16 2.71 9.70
CA LYS A 67 -19.97 2.38 10.48
C LYS A 67 -18.69 2.27 9.64
N LEU A 68 -18.77 1.68 8.45
CA LEU A 68 -17.64 1.64 7.51
C LEU A 68 -17.27 3.03 7.00
N THR A 69 -18.28 3.87 6.75
CA THR A 69 -18.06 5.26 6.35
C THR A 69 -17.35 6.05 7.43
N ASP A 70 -17.78 5.91 8.69
CA ASP A 70 -17.15 6.56 9.84
C ASP A 70 -15.71 6.08 10.06
N ASP A 71 -15.44 4.77 9.96
CA ASP A 71 -14.07 4.23 10.06
C ASP A 71 -13.14 4.84 8.99
N ILE A 72 -13.59 4.89 7.74
CA ILE A 72 -12.83 5.50 6.64
C ILE A 72 -12.57 6.98 6.91
N VAL A 73 -13.59 7.73 7.35
CA VAL A 73 -13.47 9.17 7.64
C VAL A 73 -12.48 9.41 8.77
N ALA A 74 -12.58 8.64 9.85
CA ALA A 74 -11.70 8.75 11.00
C ALA A 74 -10.25 8.50 10.62
N ARG A 75 -9.95 7.41 9.90
CA ARG A 75 -8.59 7.08 9.46
C ARG A 75 -8.01 8.12 8.51
N LEU A 76 -8.78 8.58 7.52
CA LEU A 76 -8.34 9.63 6.60
C LEU A 76 -8.04 10.94 7.34
N SER A 77 -8.83 11.27 8.37
CA SER A 77 -8.59 12.41 9.25
C SER A 77 -7.31 12.26 10.08
N GLU A 78 -7.08 11.08 10.67
CA GLU A 78 -5.86 10.79 11.44
C GLU A 78 -4.60 10.86 10.58
N LEU A 79 -4.64 10.31 9.37
CA LEU A 79 -3.52 10.37 8.41
C LEU A 79 -3.17 11.81 7.98
N ALA A 80 -4.11 12.74 8.11
CA ALA A 80 -3.94 14.15 7.78
C ALA A 80 -3.51 15.02 8.97
N GLU A 81 -3.32 14.44 10.17
CA GLU A 81 -2.82 15.21 11.29
C GLU A 81 -1.37 15.67 11.09
N LYS A 82 -1.07 16.91 11.49
CA LYS A 82 0.29 17.46 11.49
C LYS A 82 0.99 17.21 12.83
N LYS A 83 1.17 15.94 13.21
CA LYS A 83 1.78 15.55 14.50
C LYS A 83 2.96 14.60 14.31
N ILE A 84 4.14 15.01 14.79
CA ILE A 84 5.34 14.15 14.84
C ILE A 84 5.13 13.01 15.84
N GLY A 85 5.50 11.80 15.44
CA GLY A 85 5.44 10.62 16.30
C GLY A 85 4.07 9.96 16.41
N ARG A 86 3.16 10.30 15.50
CA ARG A 86 1.90 9.60 15.23
C ARG A 86 1.95 9.09 13.79
N LEU A 87 1.15 8.07 13.49
CA LEU A 87 1.11 7.45 12.18
C LEU A 87 0.32 8.31 11.19
N ASN A 88 0.99 9.29 10.58
CA ASN A 88 0.39 10.21 9.61
C ASN A 88 1.40 10.59 8.51
N PHE A 89 0.90 11.15 7.42
CA PHE A 89 1.75 11.52 6.29
C PHE A 89 2.69 12.68 6.60
N HIS A 90 2.31 13.58 7.50
CA HIS A 90 3.19 14.66 7.95
C HIS A 90 4.46 14.10 8.58
N PHE A 91 4.34 13.12 9.47
CA PHE A 91 5.49 12.51 10.11
C PHE A 91 6.38 11.77 9.12
N ALA A 92 5.81 11.07 8.15
CA ALA A 92 6.58 10.42 7.09
C ALA A 92 7.31 11.43 6.19
N SER A 93 6.64 12.53 5.83
CA SER A 93 7.25 13.60 5.05
C SER A 93 8.45 14.22 5.77
N GLU A 94 8.30 14.53 7.05
CA GLU A 94 9.37 15.06 7.90
C GLU A 94 10.50 14.04 8.11
N LYS A 95 10.18 12.75 8.21
CA LYS A 95 11.17 11.67 8.37
C LYS A 95 12.01 11.47 7.10
N LEU A 96 11.40 11.56 5.92
CA LEU A 96 12.10 11.40 4.65
C LEU A 96 12.64 12.72 4.08
N ASN A 97 12.25 13.86 4.66
CA ASN A 97 12.51 15.20 4.13
C ASN A 97 12.05 15.34 2.66
N GLN A 98 10.88 14.77 2.33
CA GLN A 98 10.33 14.68 0.98
C GLN A 98 8.79 14.75 1.02
N LEU A 99 8.15 15.10 -0.11
CA LEU A 99 6.69 15.09 -0.31
C LEU A 99 5.89 16.02 0.64
N SER A 100 6.49 17.11 1.11
CA SER A 100 5.83 18.06 2.01
C SER A 100 4.64 18.74 1.33
N LYS A 101 4.79 19.11 0.05
CA LYS A 101 3.72 19.71 -0.76
C LYS A 101 2.52 18.79 -0.92
N GLU A 102 2.75 17.54 -1.32
CA GLU A 102 1.66 16.57 -1.50
C GLU A 102 0.97 16.21 -0.18
N THR A 103 1.74 16.15 0.90
CA THR A 103 1.19 15.95 2.23
C THR A 103 0.29 17.13 2.62
N ASP A 104 0.73 18.36 2.41
CA ASP A 104 -0.07 19.56 2.68
C ASP A 104 -1.32 19.63 1.81
N GLU A 105 -1.26 19.21 0.55
CA GLU A 105 -2.43 19.11 -0.32
C GLU A 105 -3.46 18.11 0.22
N PHE A 106 -3.00 16.94 0.70
CA PHE A 106 -3.87 15.97 1.36
C PHE A 106 -4.51 16.55 2.63
N VAL A 107 -3.72 17.18 3.51
CA VAL A 107 -4.24 17.82 4.73
C VAL A 107 -5.28 18.90 4.42
N LYS A 108 -4.99 19.76 3.43
CA LYS A 108 -5.93 20.80 2.97
C LYS A 108 -7.22 20.17 2.44
N TYR A 109 -7.13 19.09 1.69
CA TYR A 109 -8.31 18.39 1.18
C TYR A 109 -9.18 17.82 2.31
N ILE A 110 -8.59 17.13 3.28
CA ILE A 110 -9.30 16.56 4.43
C ILE A 110 -9.97 17.66 5.26
N LYS A 111 -9.26 18.75 5.54
CA LYS A 111 -9.80 19.90 6.29
C LYS A 111 -10.95 20.58 5.55
N LYS A 112 -10.79 20.84 4.24
CA LYS A 112 -11.81 21.51 3.40
C LYS A 112 -13.14 20.74 3.35
N ASN A 113 -13.08 19.42 3.52
CA ASN A 113 -14.25 18.54 3.41
C ASN A 113 -14.74 18.01 4.77
N ASN A 114 -14.37 18.68 5.87
CA ASN A 114 -14.89 18.44 7.22
C ASN A 114 -14.70 17.01 7.78
N PHE A 115 -13.73 16.24 7.27
CA PHE A 115 -13.40 14.91 7.81
C PHE A 115 -12.99 14.98 9.28
N LYS A 116 -12.16 15.96 9.61
CA LYS A 116 -11.72 16.19 10.99
C LYS A 116 -12.89 16.58 11.89
N GLU A 117 -13.71 17.51 11.44
CA GLU A 117 -14.88 17.95 12.22
C GLU A 117 -15.86 16.80 12.47
N LYS A 118 -16.13 15.98 11.43
CA LYS A 118 -16.96 14.78 11.58
C LYS A 118 -16.34 13.78 12.56
N ARG A 119 -15.04 13.52 12.46
CA ARG A 119 -14.35 12.61 13.39
C ARG A 119 -14.46 13.11 14.83
N ASP A 120 -14.22 14.40 15.04
CA ASP A 120 -14.14 15.00 16.37
C ASP A 120 -15.54 15.08 17.02
N LYS A 121 -16.59 15.44 16.26
CA LYS A 121 -17.96 15.56 16.78
C LYS A 121 -18.76 14.25 16.80
N ASP A 122 -18.67 13.41 15.78
CA ASP A 122 -19.59 12.27 15.61
C ASP A 122 -18.96 10.91 15.94
N ILE A 123 -17.64 10.75 15.77
CA ILE A 123 -17.00 9.43 15.71
C ILE A 123 -16.13 9.13 16.92
N SER A 124 -15.05 9.88 17.13
CA SER A 124 -13.97 9.53 18.06
C SER A 124 -13.99 10.35 19.34
N HIS A 125 -13.98 11.68 19.23
CA HIS A 125 -13.89 12.56 20.40
C HIS A 125 -15.26 12.91 20.99
N LYS A 126 -16.31 12.84 20.17
CA LYS A 126 -17.70 13.13 20.53
C LYS A 126 -17.84 14.49 21.20
N GLU A 127 -17.17 15.48 20.63
CA GLU A 127 -17.23 16.87 21.09
C GLU A 127 -18.68 17.37 20.96
N LEU A 128 -19.28 17.74 22.09
CA LEU A 128 -20.63 18.26 22.14
C LEU A 128 -20.61 19.78 21.96
N PRO A 129 -21.50 20.35 21.13
CA PRO A 129 -21.73 21.78 21.14
C PRO A 129 -22.29 22.21 22.50
N GLU A 130 -22.02 23.46 22.88
CA GLU A 130 -22.53 24.03 24.13
C GLU A 130 -24.06 24.23 24.09
N GLN A 131 -24.61 24.50 22.91
CA GLN A 131 -26.04 24.75 22.71
C GLN A 131 -26.69 23.66 21.85
N TRP A 132 -27.93 23.32 22.18
CA TRP A 132 -28.69 22.31 21.44
C TRP A 132 -28.91 22.70 19.97
N SER A 133 -29.13 23.99 19.69
CA SER A 133 -29.31 24.56 18.35
C SER A 133 -28.11 24.36 17.42
N ASP A 134 -26.93 24.10 17.98
CA ASP A 134 -25.69 23.92 17.23
C ASP A 134 -25.42 22.45 16.89
N HIS A 135 -26.27 21.51 17.34
CA HIS A 135 -26.21 20.14 16.89
C HIS A 135 -26.52 20.05 15.39
N ARG A 136 -25.57 19.52 14.63
CA ARG A 136 -25.70 19.29 13.19
C ARG A 136 -25.16 17.92 12.85
N TYR A 137 -25.95 17.16 12.08
CA TYR A 137 -25.46 15.92 11.49
C TYR A 137 -24.47 16.25 10.36
N LEU A 138 -23.22 15.80 10.48
CA LEU A 138 -22.20 16.02 9.47
C LEU A 138 -22.16 14.84 8.49
N TYR A 139 -22.71 15.07 7.31
CA TYR A 139 -22.67 14.10 6.21
C TYR A 139 -21.54 14.39 5.22
N ILE A 140 -20.66 13.41 4.99
CA ILE A 140 -19.62 13.49 3.94
C ILE A 140 -20.04 12.63 2.76
N LYS A 141 -20.24 13.28 1.61
CA LYS A 141 -20.68 12.60 0.38
C LYS A 141 -19.67 11.50 -0.03
N THR A 142 -20.18 10.36 -0.48
CA THR A 142 -19.38 9.21 -0.95
C THR A 142 -18.32 9.60 -2.01
N LYS A 143 -18.63 10.52 -2.92
CA LYS A 143 -17.66 11.02 -3.94
C LYS A 143 -16.46 11.73 -3.31
N ILE A 144 -16.69 12.45 -2.21
CA ILE A 144 -15.66 13.17 -1.46
C ILE A 144 -14.75 12.16 -0.72
N ILE A 145 -15.35 11.13 -0.12
CA ILE A 145 -14.64 10.02 0.53
C ILE A 145 -13.75 9.30 -0.48
N LEU A 146 -14.30 8.86 -1.60
CA LEU A 146 -13.54 8.19 -2.66
C LEU A 146 -12.34 9.00 -3.12
N LYS A 147 -12.50 10.31 -3.32
CA LYS A 147 -11.39 11.19 -3.71
C LYS A 147 -10.36 11.33 -2.58
N GLY A 148 -10.78 11.35 -1.31
CA GLY A 148 -9.87 11.30 -0.16
C GLY A 148 -9.03 10.02 -0.13
N ILE A 149 -9.67 8.86 -0.33
CA ILE A 149 -8.99 7.56 -0.46
C ILE A 149 -8.00 7.58 -1.62
N ALA A 150 -8.40 8.10 -2.78
CA ALA A 150 -7.53 8.15 -3.96
C ALA A 150 -6.28 9.02 -3.71
N ILE A 151 -6.42 10.19 -3.08
CA ILE A 151 -5.28 11.05 -2.74
C ILE A 151 -4.36 10.33 -1.75
N ALA A 152 -4.91 9.72 -0.69
CA ALA A 152 -4.13 8.96 0.29
C ALA A 152 -3.38 7.79 -0.35
N LEU A 153 -4.02 7.05 -1.26
CA LEU A 153 -3.44 5.95 -2.00
C LEU A 153 -2.31 6.41 -2.94
N CYS A 154 -2.49 7.53 -3.63
CA CYS A 154 -1.44 8.13 -4.45
C CYS A 154 -0.25 8.56 -3.59
N LEU A 155 -0.49 9.13 -2.41
CA LEU A 155 0.55 9.61 -1.52
C LEU A 155 1.37 8.45 -0.92
N ILE A 156 0.73 7.39 -0.42
CA ILE A 156 1.48 6.22 0.08
C ILE A 156 2.31 5.54 -1.01
N LYS A 157 1.82 5.51 -2.26
CA LYS A 157 2.58 4.98 -3.39
C LYS A 157 3.82 5.81 -3.71
N LYS A 158 3.75 7.14 -3.55
CA LYS A 158 4.92 8.02 -3.67
C LYS A 158 5.92 7.75 -2.56
N PHE A 159 5.47 7.60 -1.31
CA PHE A 159 6.32 7.22 -0.18
C PHE A 159 6.99 5.86 -0.39
N ASP A 160 6.25 4.84 -0.86
CA ASP A 160 6.81 3.54 -1.21
C ASP A 160 7.80 3.61 -2.36
N ASN A 161 7.57 4.44 -3.36
CA ASN A 161 8.55 4.62 -4.44
C ASN A 161 9.86 5.23 -3.93
N LEU A 162 9.80 6.14 -2.96
CA LEU A 162 10.99 6.68 -2.30
C LEU A 162 11.71 5.64 -1.43
N HIS A 163 10.96 4.77 -0.75
CA HIS A 163 11.50 3.83 0.22
C HIS A 163 11.93 2.48 -0.38
N LEU A 164 11.08 1.88 -1.21
CA LEU A 164 11.32 0.58 -1.86
C LEU A 164 12.02 0.71 -3.22
N GLY A 165 11.95 1.90 -3.82
CA GLY A 165 12.45 2.17 -5.16
C GLY A 165 11.47 1.70 -6.27
N PRO A 166 11.98 1.39 -7.46
CA PRO A 166 11.16 1.12 -8.65
C PRO A 166 10.28 -0.14 -8.51
N SER A 167 10.58 -1.02 -7.56
CA SER A 167 9.75 -2.20 -7.28
C SER A 167 8.36 -1.86 -6.74
N ALA A 168 8.19 -0.69 -6.10
CA ALA A 168 6.93 -0.26 -5.50
C ALA A 168 5.75 -0.38 -6.48
N LYS A 169 5.94 0.06 -7.73
CA LYS A 169 4.91 -0.01 -8.77
C LYS A 169 4.42 -1.44 -9.01
N PHE A 170 5.34 -2.40 -9.06
CA PHE A 170 5.03 -3.80 -9.33
C PHE A 170 4.36 -4.47 -8.11
N LEU A 171 4.85 -4.16 -6.90
CA LEU A 171 4.27 -4.68 -5.66
C LEU A 171 2.82 -4.18 -5.48
N TRP A 172 2.57 -2.89 -5.72
CA TRP A 172 1.22 -2.31 -5.66
C TRP A 172 0.29 -2.88 -6.75
N TYR A 173 0.83 -3.22 -7.92
CA TYR A 173 0.07 -3.87 -8.98
C TYR A 173 -0.39 -5.28 -8.55
N GLU A 174 0.52 -6.09 -8.01
CA GLU A 174 0.17 -7.42 -7.50
C GLU A 174 -0.79 -7.36 -6.31
N MET A 175 -0.55 -6.46 -5.35
CA MET A 175 -1.47 -6.25 -4.22
C MET A 175 -2.86 -5.84 -4.69
N ARG A 176 -2.96 -4.97 -5.70
CA ARG A 176 -4.24 -4.53 -6.26
C ARG A 176 -5.07 -5.70 -6.82
N LYS A 177 -4.45 -6.77 -7.34
CA LYS A 177 -5.21 -7.94 -7.84
C LYS A 177 -5.96 -8.64 -6.72
N ARG A 178 -5.35 -8.70 -5.53
CA ARG A 178 -5.88 -9.37 -4.33
C ARG A 178 -6.89 -8.53 -3.54
N ARG A 179 -7.20 -7.30 -3.98
CA ARG A 179 -8.04 -6.36 -3.20
C ARG A 179 -9.48 -6.83 -2.96
N TYR A 180 -9.97 -7.77 -3.76
CA TYR A 180 -11.30 -8.36 -3.63
C TYR A 180 -11.27 -9.74 -2.95
N GLU A 181 -10.08 -10.20 -2.56
CA GLU A 181 -9.89 -11.40 -1.75
C GLU A 181 -9.65 -10.90 -0.32
N PRO A 182 -10.68 -10.90 0.56
CA PRO A 182 -10.54 -10.31 1.88
C PRO A 182 -9.46 -11.04 2.67
N MET A 183 -8.35 -10.35 2.95
CA MET A 183 -7.33 -10.83 3.88
C MET A 183 -7.73 -10.40 5.28
N SER A 184 -7.61 -11.31 6.25
CA SER A 184 -7.84 -11.02 7.67
C SER A 184 -6.56 -11.30 8.46
N PRO A 185 -5.94 -10.27 9.10
CA PRO A 185 -6.31 -8.85 9.10
C PRO A 185 -5.90 -8.14 7.79
N PRO A 186 -6.68 -7.18 7.27
CA PRO A 186 -6.32 -6.42 6.07
C PRO A 186 -4.96 -5.74 6.17
N LYS A 187 -4.70 -5.11 7.31
CA LYS A 187 -3.42 -4.46 7.63
C LYS A 187 -2.19 -5.31 7.36
N VAL A 188 -2.25 -6.62 7.63
CA VAL A 188 -1.10 -7.52 7.47
C VAL A 188 -0.67 -7.65 6.01
N GLY A 189 -1.62 -7.75 5.08
CA GLY A 189 -1.31 -7.85 3.66
C GLY A 189 -0.55 -6.63 3.13
N TYR A 190 -0.96 -5.43 3.56
CA TYR A 190 -0.33 -4.17 3.14
C TYR A 190 0.97 -3.86 3.90
N LEU A 191 1.08 -4.28 5.16
CA LEU A 191 2.35 -4.23 5.92
C LEU A 191 3.43 -5.03 5.20
N LEU A 192 3.09 -6.25 4.76
CA LEU A 192 3.98 -7.21 4.12
C LEU A 192 4.16 -6.97 2.61
N LEU A 193 3.67 -5.84 2.08
CA LEU A 193 3.81 -5.47 0.68
C LEU A 193 5.23 -5.69 0.11
N PRO A 194 6.33 -5.30 0.79
CA PRO A 194 7.70 -5.50 0.28
C PRO A 194 8.12 -6.97 0.11
N TYR A 195 7.46 -7.87 0.84
CA TYR A 195 7.78 -9.29 0.90
C TYR A 195 6.89 -10.14 0.00
N LEU A 196 5.99 -9.51 -0.76
CA LEU A 196 5.18 -10.22 -1.74
C LEU A 196 6.07 -10.96 -2.73
N ARG A 197 5.80 -12.26 -2.88
CA ARG A 197 6.43 -13.08 -3.90
C ARG A 197 5.94 -12.64 -5.28
N LEU A 198 6.83 -12.01 -6.04
CA LEU A 198 6.59 -11.61 -7.42
C LEU A 198 6.85 -12.78 -8.38
N SER A 199 6.12 -12.83 -9.49
CA SER A 199 6.35 -13.82 -10.55
C SER A 199 7.73 -13.66 -11.17
N ASN A 200 8.26 -14.72 -11.79
CA ASN A 200 9.61 -14.70 -12.38
C ASN A 200 9.76 -13.57 -13.42
N GLU A 201 8.74 -13.37 -14.24
CA GLU A 201 8.71 -12.29 -15.24
C GLU A 201 8.79 -10.91 -14.61
N ILE A 202 8.05 -10.67 -13.52
CA ILE A 202 8.06 -9.39 -12.82
C ILE A 202 9.39 -9.17 -12.14
N ARG A 203 9.97 -10.20 -11.50
CA ARG A 203 11.31 -10.11 -10.86
C ARG A 203 12.37 -9.68 -11.87
N LYS A 204 12.35 -10.25 -13.08
CA LYS A 204 13.23 -9.83 -14.19
C LYS A 204 12.99 -8.38 -14.60
N LYS A 205 11.74 -7.95 -14.75
CA LYS A 205 11.39 -6.56 -15.09
C LYS A 205 11.84 -5.56 -14.02
N VAL A 206 11.67 -5.90 -12.75
CA VAL A 206 12.12 -5.06 -11.62
C VAL A 206 13.64 -4.92 -11.65
N ALA A 207 14.37 -6.03 -11.75
CA ALA A 207 15.83 -6.02 -11.80
C ALA A 207 16.38 -5.20 -12.98
N LEU A 208 15.79 -5.35 -14.18
CA LEU A 208 16.14 -4.53 -15.35
C LEU A 208 15.87 -3.04 -15.12
N THR A 209 14.78 -2.71 -14.42
CA THR A 209 14.45 -1.31 -14.10
C THR A 209 15.45 -0.75 -13.10
N GLU A 210 15.82 -1.51 -12.06
CA GLU A 210 16.84 -1.10 -11.09
C GLU A 210 18.22 -0.90 -11.75
N ILE A 211 18.62 -1.76 -12.71
CA ILE A 211 19.85 -1.59 -13.50
C ILE A 211 19.81 -0.28 -14.28
N LYS A 212 18.73 -0.02 -15.03
CA LYS A 212 18.58 1.19 -15.85
C LYS A 212 18.63 2.49 -15.02
N MET A 213 18.19 2.43 -13.77
CA MET A 213 18.19 3.57 -12.86
C MET A 213 19.48 3.67 -12.03
N GLY A 214 20.45 2.76 -12.19
CA GLY A 214 21.67 2.73 -11.39
C GLY A 214 21.46 2.40 -9.91
N LEU A 215 20.32 1.78 -9.56
CA LEU A 215 19.91 1.48 -8.19
C LEU A 215 20.13 0.02 -7.78
N SER A 216 20.56 -0.83 -8.72
CA SER A 216 20.68 -2.26 -8.49
C SER A 216 21.92 -2.61 -7.66
N LYS A 217 21.72 -3.30 -6.53
CA LYS A 217 22.80 -3.93 -5.76
C LYS A 217 23.02 -5.36 -6.26
N TRP A 218 24.25 -5.63 -6.70
CA TRP A 218 24.68 -6.95 -7.19
C TRP A 218 25.82 -7.42 -6.31
N ASP A 219 25.63 -8.59 -5.70
CA ASP A 219 26.66 -9.26 -4.91
C ASP A 219 27.28 -10.37 -5.75
N ASP A 220 28.59 -10.55 -5.67
CA ASP A 220 29.23 -11.73 -6.22
C ASP A 220 28.89 -12.93 -5.33
N LEU A 221 28.19 -13.91 -5.89
CA LEU A 221 27.81 -15.15 -5.22
C LEU A 221 28.64 -16.31 -5.77
N PRO A 222 29.33 -17.07 -4.90
CA PRO A 222 29.96 -18.32 -5.31
C PRO A 222 28.87 -19.34 -5.66
N THR A 223 29.05 -20.03 -6.77
CA THR A 223 28.15 -21.07 -7.28
C THR A 223 28.95 -22.10 -8.07
N GLU A 224 28.34 -23.23 -8.39
CA GLU A 224 28.87 -24.15 -9.40
C GLU A 224 28.09 -23.99 -10.72
N ILE A 225 28.79 -23.88 -11.84
CA ILE A 225 28.22 -23.86 -13.19
C ILE A 225 28.74 -25.08 -13.94
N ASN A 226 27.84 -26.00 -14.33
CA ASN A 226 28.21 -27.24 -15.01
C ASN A 226 29.36 -28.00 -14.29
N GLY A 227 29.31 -28.06 -12.95
CA GLY A 227 30.30 -28.73 -12.10
C GLY A 227 31.59 -27.94 -11.82
N LYS A 228 31.75 -26.72 -12.35
CA LYS A 228 32.92 -25.86 -12.09
C LYS A 228 32.57 -24.72 -11.13
N LYS A 229 33.42 -24.46 -10.15
CA LYS A 229 33.27 -23.31 -9.24
C LYS A 229 33.38 -22.00 -10.02
N ALA A 230 32.42 -21.12 -9.84
CA ALA A 230 32.33 -19.82 -10.49
C ALA A 230 31.73 -18.79 -9.53
N TYR A 231 31.85 -17.50 -9.90
CA TYR A 231 31.14 -16.41 -9.24
C TYR A 231 30.16 -15.81 -10.22
N VAL A 232 28.95 -15.52 -9.75
CA VAL A 232 27.92 -14.83 -10.52
C VAL A 232 27.46 -13.58 -9.79
N LYS A 233 27.20 -12.51 -10.54
CA LYS A 233 26.57 -11.32 -9.99
C LYS A 233 25.11 -11.60 -9.74
N ALA A 234 24.68 -11.53 -8.48
CA ALA A 234 23.31 -11.81 -8.10
C ALA A 234 22.68 -10.65 -7.34
N ASN A 235 21.42 -10.37 -7.65
CA ASN A 235 20.57 -9.50 -6.87
C ASN A 235 19.73 -10.38 -5.93
N LYS A 236 20.18 -10.46 -4.68
CA LYS A 236 19.57 -11.31 -3.65
C LYS A 236 18.12 -10.94 -3.36
N LYS A 237 17.81 -9.63 -3.39
CA LYS A 237 16.45 -9.10 -3.15
C LYS A 237 15.44 -9.69 -4.14
N TRP A 238 15.81 -9.81 -5.42
CA TRP A 238 14.91 -10.32 -6.47
C TRP A 238 15.11 -11.78 -6.82
N GLY A 239 16.13 -12.44 -6.28
CA GLY A 239 16.48 -13.81 -6.66
C GLY A 239 16.76 -13.93 -8.16
N VAL A 240 17.63 -13.05 -8.64
CA VAL A 240 18.07 -13.04 -10.04
C VAL A 240 19.59 -12.97 -10.08
N PHE A 241 20.18 -13.60 -11.09
CA PHE A 241 21.61 -13.52 -11.33
C PHE A 241 21.92 -13.24 -12.79
N LEU A 242 23.09 -12.67 -13.02
CA LEU A 242 23.65 -12.37 -14.33
C LEU A 242 24.67 -13.44 -14.69
N LEU A 243 24.53 -13.95 -15.91
CA LEU A 243 25.55 -14.75 -16.55
C LEU A 243 25.79 -14.21 -17.97
N GLY A 244 26.99 -13.69 -18.21
CA GLY A 244 27.25 -12.84 -19.37
C GLY A 244 26.29 -11.66 -19.38
N ASN A 245 25.56 -11.48 -20.49
CA ASN A 245 24.54 -10.44 -20.65
C ASN A 245 23.10 -10.91 -20.37
N THR A 246 22.92 -12.14 -19.88
CA THR A 246 21.59 -12.72 -19.68
C THR A 246 21.21 -12.77 -18.20
N LEU A 247 19.99 -12.31 -17.90
CA LEU A 247 19.38 -12.41 -16.58
C LEU A 247 18.60 -13.71 -16.42
N TYR A 248 18.94 -14.46 -15.38
CA TYR A 248 18.28 -15.68 -14.95
C TYR A 248 17.56 -15.45 -13.62
N VAL A 249 16.45 -16.15 -13.42
CA VAL A 249 15.60 -16.02 -12.24
C VAL A 249 15.63 -17.33 -11.47
N THR A 250 15.88 -17.27 -10.16
CA THR A 250 15.89 -18.45 -9.29
C THR A 250 14.50 -18.78 -8.79
N SER A 251 14.24 -20.05 -8.48
CA SER A 251 13.02 -20.47 -7.79
C SER A 251 12.92 -19.89 -6.38
N GLU A 252 14.07 -19.76 -5.70
CA GLU A 252 14.22 -19.12 -4.39
C GLU A 252 13.96 -17.60 -4.45
N TYR A 253 13.24 -17.08 -3.45
CA TYR A 253 12.92 -15.65 -3.30
C TYR A 253 12.59 -15.31 -1.84
N PRO A 254 13.33 -14.40 -1.19
CA PRO A 254 14.61 -13.81 -1.63
C PRO A 254 15.70 -14.88 -1.75
N LEU A 255 16.76 -14.60 -2.52
CA LEU A 255 17.85 -15.54 -2.72
C LEU A 255 18.81 -15.51 -1.53
N ILE A 256 19.00 -16.67 -0.89
CA ILE A 256 19.89 -16.84 0.26
C ILE A 256 21.21 -17.46 -0.21
N LYS A 257 21.15 -18.52 -1.02
CA LYS A 257 22.34 -19.21 -1.53
C LYS A 257 22.08 -19.75 -2.94
N LEU A 258 23.09 -19.68 -3.80
CA LEU A 258 23.09 -20.35 -5.11
C LEU A 258 23.92 -21.63 -4.97
N LYS A 259 23.34 -22.81 -5.24
CA LYS A 259 24.04 -24.10 -5.12
C LYS A 259 24.76 -24.46 -6.42
N SER A 260 24.00 -24.88 -7.43
CA SER A 260 24.49 -25.22 -8.74
C SER A 260 23.55 -24.70 -9.82
N ILE A 261 24.12 -24.33 -10.96
CA ILE A 261 23.42 -23.94 -12.17
C ILE A 261 23.83 -24.93 -13.27
N GLU A 262 22.84 -25.58 -13.87
CA GLU A 262 23.02 -26.34 -15.09
C GLU A 262 22.61 -25.46 -16.27
N ILE A 263 23.54 -25.24 -17.19
CA ILE A 263 23.32 -24.47 -18.41
C ILE A 263 23.42 -25.44 -19.58
N GLN A 264 22.32 -25.61 -20.29
CA GLN A 264 22.36 -26.22 -21.61
C GLN A 264 23.12 -25.26 -22.54
N GLU A 265 24.34 -25.62 -22.91
CA GLU A 265 25.04 -24.94 -24.00
C GLU A 265 24.13 -25.00 -25.23
N LYS A 266 23.62 -23.84 -25.68
CA LYS A 266 23.03 -23.78 -27.01
C LYS A 266 24.17 -24.04 -27.98
N GLY A 267 24.25 -25.27 -28.47
CA GLY A 267 25.22 -25.71 -29.45
C GLY A 267 25.25 -24.73 -30.62
N ASN A 268 26.44 -24.19 -30.87
CA ASN A 268 26.80 -23.69 -32.19
C ASN A 268 26.71 -24.87 -33.16
N LEU A 269 25.58 -25.04 -33.83
CA LEU A 269 25.54 -25.78 -35.10
C LEU A 269 25.99 -24.82 -36.20
N THR A 270 27.28 -24.48 -36.18
CA THR A 270 28.01 -24.17 -37.40
C THR A 270 28.31 -25.50 -38.10
N ASN A 271 27.32 -26.04 -38.81
CA ASN A 271 27.58 -26.91 -39.96
C ASN A 271 27.44 -26.04 -41.21
N CYS A 272 28.47 -25.21 -41.44
CA CYS A 272 28.80 -24.79 -42.79
C CYS A 272 29.66 -25.90 -43.40
N CYS A 273 29.15 -26.50 -44.47
CA CYS A 273 29.88 -27.15 -45.57
C CYS A 273 30.88 -28.26 -45.20
N SER A 274 30.51 -29.50 -45.52
CA SER A 274 31.19 -30.26 -46.60
C SER A 274 30.25 -31.33 -47.13
#